data_AF-U6B4M3-F1
#
_entry.id   AF-U6B4M3-F1
#
_cell.length_a   1.000
_cell.length_b   1.000
_cell.length_c   1.000
_cell.angle_alpha   90.00
_cell.angle_beta   90.00
_cell.angle_gamma   90.00
#
_symmetry.space_group_name_H-M   'P 1'
#
loop_
_entity.id
_entity.type
_entity.pdbx_description
1 polymer ?
#
loop_
_entity_poly.entity_id
_entity_poly.type
_entity_poly.pdbx_seq_one_letter_code
_entity_poly.pdbx_strand_id
1 'polypeptide(L)'
;MIDIQKVKELANLQMEDVDDLALRELFEKAEANKADYKCVFSSEEGQRVFKDLMREGGLLEVSASVDTNQLAFEAGKRYMVVYIARTFSLTPDDIIQSVFGNS
;
A
#
# COMPACT_ATOMS: atom_id res chain seq x y z
N MET A 1 4.07 -10.00 -17.71
CA MET A 1 3.31 -11.22 -17.45
C MET A 1 3.53 -11.58 -15.99
N ILE A 2 2.50 -11.55 -15.15
CA ILE A 2 2.61 -11.80 -13.71
C ILE A 2 2.71 -13.32 -13.47
N ASP A 3 3.67 -13.73 -12.64
CA ASP A 3 3.89 -15.13 -12.24
C ASP A 3 3.02 -15.46 -11.02
N ILE A 4 1.90 -16.13 -11.28
CA ILE A 4 0.88 -16.48 -10.27
C ILE A 4 1.44 -17.45 -9.23
N GLN A 5 2.37 -18.32 -9.62
CA GLN A 5 2.97 -19.28 -8.72
C GLN A 5 3.76 -18.56 -7.62
N LYS A 6 4.52 -17.53 -8.02
CA LYS A 6 5.28 -16.68 -7.10
C LYS A 6 4.40 -15.87 -6.15
N VAL A 7 3.22 -15.45 -6.59
CA VAL A 7 2.24 -14.75 -5.75
C VAL A 7 1.65 -15.69 -4.69
N LYS A 8 1.27 -16.91 -5.08
CA LYS A 8 0.74 -17.93 -4.17
C LYS A 8 1.76 -18.30 -3.09
N GLU A 9 3.03 -18.42 -3.47
CA GLU A 9 4.15 -18.64 -2.55
C GLU A 9 4.34 -17.49 -1.54
N LEU A 10 4.22 -16.23 -1.98
CA LEU A 10 4.36 -15.06 -1.11
C LEU A 10 3.18 -14.87 -0.15
N ALA A 11 1.98 -15.31 -0.54
CA ALA A 11 0.76 -15.13 0.25
C ALA A 11 0.54 -16.23 1.30
N ASN A 12 1.33 -17.30 1.30
CA ASN A 12 1.21 -18.45 2.20
C ASN A 12 -0.23 -19.02 2.28
N LEU A 13 -0.99 -18.87 1.19
CA LEU A 13 -2.39 -19.29 1.10
C LEU A 13 -2.44 -20.81 0.91
N GLN A 14 -3.17 -21.51 1.78
CA GLN A 14 -3.45 -22.93 1.57
C GLN A 14 -4.21 -23.11 0.25
N MET A 15 -3.68 -23.99 -0.58
CA MET A 15 -3.90 -24.05 -2.03
C MET A 15 -5.31 -24.42 -2.51
N GLU A 16 -6.31 -24.62 -1.63
CA GLU A 16 -7.52 -25.36 -2.03
C GLU A 16 -8.70 -24.53 -2.55
N ASP A 17 -8.79 -23.21 -2.38
CA ASP A 17 -10.05 -22.49 -2.68
C ASP A 17 -9.94 -21.24 -3.58
N VAL A 18 -8.77 -20.90 -4.14
CA VAL A 18 -8.65 -19.68 -4.97
C VAL A 18 -8.62 -20.02 -6.45
N ASP A 19 -9.69 -19.70 -7.16
CA ASP A 19 -9.81 -19.84 -8.62
C ASP A 19 -8.73 -19.01 -9.33
N ASP A 20 -7.82 -19.70 -10.03
CA ASP A 20 -6.72 -19.12 -10.79
C ASP A 20 -7.18 -18.13 -11.86
N LEU A 21 -8.39 -18.30 -12.39
CA LEU A 21 -9.00 -17.37 -13.33
C LEU A 21 -9.40 -16.07 -12.60
N ALA A 22 -10.08 -16.18 -11.46
CA ALA A 22 -10.46 -15.02 -10.66
C ALA A 22 -9.24 -14.23 -10.15
N LEU A 23 -8.17 -14.92 -9.76
CA LEU A 23 -6.88 -14.30 -9.40
C LEU A 23 -6.28 -13.52 -10.58
N ARG A 24 -6.28 -14.10 -11.79
CA ARG A 24 -5.80 -13.44 -13.02
C ARG A 24 -6.59 -12.18 -13.32
N GLU A 25 -7.92 -12.28 -13.33
CA GLU A 25 -8.80 -11.14 -13.59
C GLU A 25 -8.61 -10.02 -12.57
N LEU A 26 -8.46 -10.37 -11.28
CA LEU A 26 -8.15 -9.41 -10.22
C LEU A 26 -6.82 -8.69 -10.46
N PHE A 27 -5.77 -9.40 -10.86
CA PHE A 27 -4.47 -8.80 -11.14
C PHE A 27 -4.47 -7.91 -12.39
N GLU A 28 -5.09 -8.37 -13.48
CA GLU A 28 -5.22 -7.56 -14.70
C GLU A 28 -6.01 -6.28 -14.43
N LYS A 29 -7.10 -6.38 -13.67
CA LYS A 29 -7.90 -5.23 -13.25
C LYS A 29 -7.13 -4.31 -12.31
N ALA A 30 -6.37 -4.85 -11.36
CA ALA A 30 -5.52 -4.04 -10.48
C ALA A 30 -4.45 -3.27 -11.27
N GLU A 31 -3.83 -3.90 -12.27
CA GLU A 31 -2.79 -3.26 -13.08
C GLU A 31 -3.36 -2.23 -14.06
N ALA A 32 -4.57 -2.45 -14.59
CA ALA A 32 -5.32 -1.42 -15.32
C ALA A 32 -5.65 -0.22 -14.43
N ASN A 33 -6.19 -0.47 -13.23
CA ASN A 33 -6.54 0.57 -12.26
C ASN A 33 -5.33 1.37 -11.77
N LYS A 34 -4.12 0.79 -11.81
CA LYS A 34 -2.88 1.48 -11.40
C LYS A 34 -2.63 2.77 -12.17
N ALA A 35 -2.93 2.79 -13.48
CA ALA A 35 -2.79 3.99 -14.30
C ALA A 35 -3.81 5.06 -13.89
N ASP A 36 -5.06 4.65 -13.65
CA ASP A 36 -6.14 5.55 -13.21
C ASP A 36 -5.87 6.12 -11.81
N TYR A 37 -5.44 5.28 -10.86
CA TYR A 37 -5.03 5.71 -9.54
C TYR A 37 -3.84 6.67 -9.61
N LYS A 38 -2.85 6.37 -10.45
CA LYS A 38 -1.73 7.30 -10.65
C LYS A 38 -2.23 8.65 -11.17
N CYS A 39 -3.15 8.68 -12.13
CA CYS A 39 -3.74 9.91 -12.63
C CYS A 39 -4.44 10.71 -11.51
N VAL A 40 -5.34 10.05 -10.75
CA VAL A 40 -6.09 10.68 -9.65
C VAL A 40 -5.16 11.21 -8.56
N PHE A 41 -4.24 10.37 -8.06
CA PHE A 41 -3.32 10.73 -6.98
C PHE A 41 -2.16 11.62 -7.41
N SER A 42 -2.01 11.91 -8.71
CA SER A 42 -1.10 12.97 -9.19
C SER A 42 -1.71 14.36 -9.09
N SER A 43 -3.04 14.49 -8.95
CA SER A 43 -3.69 15.77 -8.72
C SER A 43 -3.46 16.26 -7.28
N GLU A 44 -3.53 17.58 -7.05
CA GLU A 44 -3.38 18.15 -5.70
C GLU A 44 -4.39 17.58 -4.71
N GLU A 45 -5.67 17.47 -5.11
CA GLU A 45 -6.71 16.92 -4.23
C GLU A 45 -6.52 15.42 -3.98
N GLY A 46 -6.09 14.67 -4.99
CA GLY A 46 -5.71 13.27 -4.81
C GLY A 46 -4.57 13.11 -3.81
N GLN A 47 -3.53 13.94 -3.92
CA GLN A 47 -2.42 13.93 -2.97
C GLN A 47 -2.88 14.28 -1.55
N ARG A 48 -3.80 15.23 -1.37
CA ARG A 48 -4.38 15.54 -0.05
C ARG A 48 -5.12 14.35 0.54
N VAL A 49 -6.02 13.73 -0.23
CA VAL A 49 -6.75 12.52 0.21
C VAL A 49 -5.77 11.40 0.57
N PHE A 50 -4.73 11.19 -0.24
CA PHE A 50 -3.72 10.18 0.06
C PHE A 50 -2.99 10.48 1.38
N LYS A 51 -2.60 11.75 1.61
CA LYS A 51 -1.99 12.20 2.86
C LYS A 51 -2.93 11.99 4.06
N ASP A 52 -4.21 12.30 3.93
CA ASP A 52 -5.20 12.09 4.98
C ASP A 52 -5.38 10.59 5.27
N LEU A 53 -5.45 9.72 4.25
CA LEU A 53 -5.51 8.27 4.44
C LEU A 53 -4.27 7.72 5.17
N MET A 54 -3.08 8.24 4.86
CA MET A 54 -1.85 7.85 5.55
C MET A 54 -1.87 8.23 7.04
N ARG A 55 -2.37 9.44 7.34
CA ARG A 55 -2.40 9.99 8.70
C ARG A 55 -3.54 9.40 9.55
N GLU A 56 -4.77 9.52 9.06
CA GLU A 56 -5.99 9.13 9.78
C GLU A 56 -6.24 7.63 9.74
N GLY A 57 -5.73 6.92 8.73
CA GLY A 57 -5.84 5.47 8.61
C GLY A 57 -4.87 4.68 9.49
N GLY A 58 -4.06 5.36 10.32
CA GLY A 58 -3.08 4.74 11.20
C GLY A 58 -1.98 3.98 10.45
N LEU A 59 -1.76 4.25 9.17
CA LEU A 59 -0.79 3.52 8.36
C LEU A 59 0.66 3.87 8.73
N LEU A 60 0.85 5.08 9.27
CA LEU A 60 2.13 5.59 9.75
C LEU A 60 2.21 5.64 11.28
N GLU A 61 1.23 5.07 11.99
CA GLU A 61 1.28 4.96 13.44
C GLU A 61 2.51 4.17 13.89
N VAL A 62 3.13 4.66 14.95
CA VAL A 62 4.22 4.01 15.65
C VAL A 62 3.68 3.63 17.01
N SER A 63 3.47 2.34 17.27
CA SER A 63 3.19 1.88 18.62
C SER A 63 4.48 1.47 19.32
N ALA A 64 4.50 1.61 20.65
CA ALA A 64 5.58 1.09 21.49
C ALA A 64 5.32 -0.39 21.88
N SER A 65 4.76 -1.18 20.97
CA SER A 65 4.49 -2.59 21.22
C SER A 65 5.80 -3.37 21.36
N VAL A 66 5.84 -4.28 22.33
CA VAL A 66 6.91 -5.27 22.49
C VAL A 66 6.58 -6.61 21.80
N ASP A 67 5.36 -6.75 21.26
CA ASP A 67 4.96 -7.92 20.49
C ASP A 67 5.58 -7.86 19.09
N THR A 68 6.41 -8.85 18.77
CA THR A 68 7.09 -8.98 17.49
C THR A 68 6.13 -9.08 16.30
N ASN A 69 4.97 -9.71 16.46
CA ASN A 69 3.98 -9.83 15.38
C ASN A 69 3.34 -8.47 15.08
N GLN A 70 2.98 -7.73 16.12
CA GLN A 70 2.44 -6.38 16.00
C GLN A 70 3.47 -5.43 15.35
N LEU A 71 4.74 -5.52 15.76
CA LEU A 71 5.83 -4.73 15.17
C LEU A 71 6.02 -5.04 13.67
N ALA A 72 5.96 -6.32 13.29
CA ALA A 72 6.06 -6.75 11.89
C ALA A 72 4.86 -6.25 11.06
N PHE A 73 3.65 -6.33 11.61
CA PHE A 73 2.44 -5.82 10.97
C PHE A 73 2.53 -4.30 10.72
N GLU A 74 2.94 -3.52 11.73
CA GLU A 74 3.13 -2.08 11.59
C GLU A 74 4.24 -1.72 10.60
N ALA A 75 5.35 -2.48 10.59
CA ALA A 75 6.39 -2.31 9.59
C ALA A 75 5.86 -2.56 8.17
N GLY A 76 5.00 -3.57 7.99
CA GLY A 76 4.29 -3.84 6.75
C GLY A 76 3.41 -2.67 6.31
N LYS A 77 2.61 -2.09 7.21
CA LYS A 77 1.80 -0.88 6.94
C LYS A 77 2.67 0.28 6.44
N ARG A 78 3.77 0.57 7.15
CA ARG A 78 4.72 1.63 6.77
C ARG A 78 5.38 1.37 5.42
N TYR A 79 5.75 0.12 5.14
CA TYR A 79 6.32 -0.27 3.84
C TYR A 79 5.33 -0.02 2.70
N MET A 80 4.05 -0.39 2.88
CA MET A 80 3.01 -0.12 1.87
C MET A 80 2.88 1.38 1.58
N VAL A 81 2.89 2.22 2.61
CA VAL A 81 2.84 3.67 2.44
C VAL A 81 4.01 4.17 1.60
N VAL A 82 5.24 3.78 1.94
CA VAL A 82 6.43 4.20 1.18
C VAL A 82 6.37 3.72 -0.27
N TYR A 83 5.90 2.49 -0.50
CA TYR A 83 5.76 1.93 -1.84
C TYR A 83 4.74 2.70 -2.69
N ILE A 84 3.57 3.00 -2.12
CA ILE A 84 2.51 3.76 -2.81
C ILE A 84 2.98 5.20 -3.05
N ALA A 85 3.56 5.86 -2.05
CA ALA A 85 4.10 7.21 -2.18
C ALA A 85 5.13 7.33 -3.32
N ARG A 86 6.05 6.35 -3.43
CA ARG A 86 7.00 6.27 -4.55
C ARG A 86 6.33 6.12 -5.91
N THR A 87 5.22 5.39 -5.98
CA THR A 87 4.44 5.21 -7.22
C THR A 87 3.88 6.55 -7.72
N PHE A 88 3.64 7.50 -6.80
CA PHE A 88 3.15 8.84 -7.07
C PHE A 88 4.23 9.93 -7.04
N SER A 89 5.51 9.55 -7.03
CA SER A 89 6.65 10.48 -6.98
C SER A 89 6.68 11.40 -5.76
N LEU A 90 6.03 10.99 -4.65
CA LEU A 90 6.14 11.68 -3.38
C LEU A 90 7.49 11.35 -2.75
N THR A 91 8.15 12.38 -2.22
CA THR A 91 9.44 12.26 -1.55
C THR A 91 9.26 11.80 -0.09
N PRO A 92 10.31 11.29 0.55
CA PRO A 92 10.29 11.05 1.99
C PRO A 92 9.88 12.30 2.79
N ASP A 93 10.29 13.49 2.35
CA ASP A 93 9.95 14.76 3.01
C ASP A 93 8.45 15.06 2.92
N ASP A 94 7.80 14.75 1.79
CA ASP A 94 6.34 14.89 1.64
C ASP A 94 5.57 13.99 2.63
N ILE A 95 6.10 12.79 2.87
CA ILE A 95 5.53 11.83 3.83
C ILE A 95 5.74 12.37 5.25
N ILE A 96 6.95 12.81 5.59
CA ILE A 96 7.26 13.39 6.89
C ILE A 96 6.37 14.61 7.17
N GLN A 97 6.20 15.50 6.20
CA GLN A 97 5.30 16.65 6.32
C GLN A 97 3.84 16.24 6.49
N SER A 98 3.37 15.17 5.84
CA SER A 98 1.99 14.71 6.04
C SER A 98 1.72 14.18 7.45
N VAL A 99 2.75 13.68 8.14
CA VAL A 99 2.62 13.13 9.51
C VAL A 99 2.88 14.20 10.56
N PHE A 100 3.89 15.03 10.36
CA PHE A 100 4.43 15.95 11.37
C PHE A 100 4.27 17.43 11.02
N GLY A 101 3.81 17.75 9.81
CA GLY A 101 3.83 19.11 9.24
C GLY A 101 2.69 20.04 9.66
N ASN A 102 1.90 19.69 10.69
CA ASN A 102 0.96 20.63 11.30
C ASN A 102 1.32 20.87 12.77
N SER A 103 2.06 21.96 13.00
CA SER A 103 1.91 22.86 14.15
C SER A 103 1.58 24.24 13.59
#